data_AF-A0A920L9K1-F1
#
_entry.id   AF-A0A920L9K1-F1
#
_cell.length_a   1.000
_cell.length_b   1.000
_cell.length_c   1.000
_cell.angle_alpha   90.00
_cell.angle_beta   90.00
_cell.angle_gamma   90.00
#
_symmetry.space_group_name_H-M   'P 1'
#
loop_
_entity.id
_entity.type
_entity.pdbx_description
1 polymer ?
#
loop_
_entity_poly.entity_id
_entity_poly.type
_entity_poly.pdbx_seq_one_letter_code
_entity_poly.pdbx_strand_id
1 'polypeptide(L)' 'MDNLSLNNVENISFYTDSHNDLPLLEFVQIPIVVNPDHKLDLISKEKSWKKLTFKELL' A
#
# COMPACT_ATOMS: atom_id res chain seq x y z
N MET A 1 -4.25 0.99 -30.89
CA MET A 1 -3.70 0.54 -29.59
C MET A 1 -3.63 1.79 -28.75
N ASP A 2 -4.60 1.97 -27.87
CA ASP A 2 -4.65 3.13 -27.01
C ASP A 2 -3.45 3.06 -26.07
N ASN A 3 -2.51 3.98 -26.26
CA ASN A 3 -1.44 4.20 -25.30
C ASN A 3 -2.12 4.49 -23.96
N LEU A 4 -1.91 3.64 -22.95
CA LEU A 4 -2.31 3.92 -21.57
C LEU A 4 -1.59 5.20 -21.11
N SER A 5 -2.18 6.34 -21.45
CA SER A 5 -1.76 7.62 -20.93
C SER A 5 -2.14 7.61 -19.45
N LEU A 6 -1.13 7.53 -18.58
CA LEU A 6 -1.30 7.60 -17.11
C LEU A 6 -1.97 8.91 -16.67
N ASN A 7 -2.12 9.88 -17.58
CA ASN A 7 -2.75 11.18 -17.37
C ASN A 7 -4.21 11.10 -16.92
N ASN A 8 -4.85 9.92 -16.98
CA ASN A 8 -6.23 9.70 -16.54
C ASN A 8 -6.37 8.69 -15.38
N VAL A 9 -5.27 8.24 -14.75
CA VAL A 9 -5.35 7.33 -13.59
C VAL A 9 -5.39 8.16 -12.31
N GLU A 10 -6.60 8.57 -11.92
CA GLU A 10 -6.78 9.50 -10.79
C GLU A 10 -6.58 8.86 -9.41
N ASN A 11 -6.61 7.52 -9.30
CA ASN A 11 -6.57 6.84 -7.99
C ASN A 11 -5.76 5.54 -8.05
N ILE A 12 -4.46 5.64 -7.81
CA ILE A 12 -3.59 4.47 -7.69
C ILE A 12 -3.64 3.98 -6.24
N SER A 13 -3.99 2.70 -6.08
CA SER A 13 -3.90 1.99 -4.80
C SER A 13 -2.75 0.99 -4.84
N PHE A 14 -2.04 0.84 -3.73
CA PHE A 14 -0.99 -0.16 -3.61
C PHE A 14 -1.11 -0.92 -2.29
N TYR A 15 -0.96 -2.24 -2.37
CA TYR A 15 -1.13 -3.19 -1.27
C TYR A 15 0.18 -3.94 -1.06
N THR A 16 0.72 -3.91 0.15
CA THR A 16 1.95 -4.64 0.50
C THR A 16 1.95 -5.03 1.99
N ASP A 17 2.65 -6.10 2.31
CA ASP A 17 2.96 -6.57 3.66
C ASP A 17 4.37 -6.20 4.13
N SER A 18 5.23 -5.71 3.22
CA SER A 18 6.65 -5.50 3.50
C SER A 18 7.06 -4.05 3.50
N HIS A 19 7.87 -3.66 4.49
CA HIS A 19 8.49 -2.33 4.55
C HIS A 19 9.43 -2.04 3.36
N ASN A 20 9.84 -3.05 2.60
CA ASN A 20 10.69 -2.88 1.42
C ASN A 20 10.02 -2.01 0.35
N ASP A 21 8.69 -2.03 0.28
CA ASP A 21 7.92 -1.26 -0.70
C ASP A 21 7.51 0.13 -0.20
N LEU A 22 8.12 0.61 0.90
CA LEU A 22 7.82 1.94 1.45
C LEU A 22 7.88 3.05 0.39
N PRO A 23 8.89 3.12 -0.51
CA PRO A 23 8.91 4.15 -1.54
C PRO A 23 7.68 4.14 -2.46
N LEU A 24 7.12 2.95 -2.73
CA LEU A 24 5.94 2.82 -3.59
C LEU A 24 4.65 3.16 -2.83
N LEU A 25 4.55 2.82 -1.54
CA LEU A 25 3.45 3.28 -0.68
C LEU A 25 3.42 4.80 -0.57
N GLU A 26 4.58 5.47 -0.53
CA GLU A 26 4.67 6.93 -0.49
C GLU A 26 4.33 7.60 -1.83
N PHE A 27 4.42 6.86 -2.94
CA PHE A 27 4.14 7.37 -4.28
C PHE A 27 2.64 7.40 -4.61
N VAL A 28 1.87 6.44 -4.09
CA VAL A 28 0.45 6.26 -4.46
C VAL A 28 -0.51 7.11 -3.63
N GLN A 29 -1.71 7.35 -4.16
CA GLN A 29 -2.74 8.12 -3.45
C GLN A 29 -3.40 7.30 -2.34
N ILE A 30 -3.51 5.98 -2.52
CA ILE A 30 -4.25 5.09 -1.60
C ILE A 30 -3.33 3.94 -1.14
N PRO A 31 -2.40 4.21 -0.20
CA PRO A 31 -1.55 3.20 0.39
C PRO A 31 -2.32 2.31 1.36
N ILE A 32 -2.19 1.00 1.20
CA ILE A 32 -2.85 0.01 2.04
C ILE A 32 -1.82 -1.03 2.49
N VAL A 33 -1.64 -1.18 3.79
CA VAL A 33 -0.76 -2.20 4.35
C VAL A 33 -1.56 -3.45 4.68
N VAL A 34 -1.06 -4.62 4.33
CA VAL A 34 -1.75 -5.91 4.49
C VAL A 34 -0.87 -6.82 5.34
N ASN A 35 -1.34 -7.27 6.50
CA ASN A 35 -0.54 -8.11 7.41
C ASN A 35 0.92 -7.60 7.58
N PRO A 36 1.13 -6.30 7.87
CA PRO A 36 2.45 -5.68 7.76
C PRO A 36 3.47 -6.32 8.70
N ASP A 37 4.72 -6.37 8.26
CA ASP A 37 5.85 -6.60 9.16
C ASP A 37 5.92 -5.51 10.25
N HIS A 38 6.70 -5.76 11.31
CA HIS A 38 6.78 -4.86 12.46
C HIS A 38 7.20 -3.43 12.08
N LYS A 39 8.11 -3.27 11.12
CA LYS A 39 8.59 -1.94 10.72
C LYS A 39 7.51 -1.19 9.94
N LEU A 40 6.83 -1.87 9.02
CA LEU A 40 5.74 -1.28 8.27
C LEU A 40 4.52 -0.98 9.16
N ASP A 41 4.24 -1.79 10.19
CA ASP A 41 3.16 -1.53 11.14
C ASP A 41 3.38 -0.22 11.90
N LEU A 42 4.60 0.07 12.34
CA LEU A 42 4.94 1.34 13.01
C LEU A 42 4.75 2.53 12.06
N ILE A 43 5.29 2.44 10.84
CA ILE A 43 5.19 3.52 9.84
C ILE A 43 3.72 3.76 9.45
N SER A 44 2.95 2.68 9.26
CA SER A 44 1.54 2.79 8.88
C SER A 44 0.70 3.49 9.94
N LYS A 45 1.01 3.30 11.23
CA LYS A 45 0.36 4.02 12.34
C LYS A 45 0.71 5.50 12.33
N GLU A 46 1.99 5.83 12.14
CA GLU A 46 2.45 7.23 12.07
C GLU A 46 1.80 7.98 10.91
N LYS A 47 1.74 7.36 9.72
CA LYS A 47 1.17 7.94 8.51
C LYS A 47 -0.35 7.77 8.40
N SER A 48 -1.00 7.16 9.39
CA SER A 48 -2.44 6.86 9.38
C SER A 48 -2.91 6.09 8.12
N TRP A 49 -2.06 5.19 7.61
CA TRP A 49 -2.36 4.37 6.44
C TRP A 49 -3.36 3.26 6.80
N LYS A 50 -4.21 2.90 5.83
CA LYS A 50 -5.19 1.84 6.01
C LYS A 50 -4.46 0.50 6.19
N LYS A 51 -4.82 -0.24 7.24
CA LYS A 51 -4.32 -1.59 7.49
C LYS A 51 -5.42 -2.64 7.31
N LEU A 52 -5.09 -3.72 6.60
CA LEU A 52 -5.89 -4.93 6.49
C LEU A 52 -5.17 -6.08 7.19
N THR A 53 -5.89 -6.84 8.01
CA THR A 53 -5.37 -8.04 8.65
C THR A 53 -6.26 -9.23 8.31
N PHE A 54 -5.67 -10.30 7.82
CA PHE A 54 -6.35 -11.55 7.51
C PHE A 54 -5.88 -12.62 8.48
N LYS A 55 -6.80 -13.49 8.89
CA LYS A 55 -6.43 -14.70 9.65
C LYS A 55 -6.08 -15.78 8.64
N GLU A 56 -4.93 -16.43 8.82
CA GLU A 56 -4.70 -17.70 8.14
C GLU A 56 -5.70 -18.72 8.69
N LEU A 57 -6.36 -19.44 7.78
CA LEU A 57 -7.11 -20.64 8.16
C LEU A 57 -6.08 -21.73 8.44
N LEU A 58 -5.93 -22.07 9.72
CA LEU A 58 -5.23 -23.28 10.15
C LEU A 58 -5.96 -24.53 9.66
#